data_AF-A0A949GAL1-F1
#
_entry.id   AF-A0A949GAL1-F1
#
_cell.length_a   1.000
_cell.length_b   1.000
_cell.length_c   1.000
_cell.angle_alpha   90.00
_cell.angle_beta   90.00
_cell.angle_gamma   90.00
#
_symmetry.space_group_name_H-M   'P 1'
#
loop_
_entity.id
_entity.type
_entity.pdbx_description
1 polymer ?
#
loop_
_entity_poly.entity_id
_entity_poly.type
_entity_poly.pdbx_seq_one_letter_code
_entity_poly.pdbx_strand_id
1 'polypeptide(L)'
;MYNILTGETHDPTPEELDDVNGYTVACIRADQSTRFTDNHYGTCLHCGAEVQFRPYVPAAAKKICAECVSTYIGDLRRRKTVN
;
A
#
# COMPACT_ATOMS: atom_id res chain seq x y z
N MET A 1 -6.33 2.31 18.36
CA MET A 1 -7.46 1.47 17.88
C MET A 1 -8.37 1.21 19.09
N TYR A 2 -9.70 1.37 19.00
CA TYR A 2 -10.56 1.23 20.19
C TYR A 2 -10.84 -0.25 20.49
N ASN A 3 -10.41 -0.75 21.65
CA ASN A 3 -10.73 -2.11 22.09
C ASN A 3 -12.12 -2.13 22.74
N ILE A 4 -13.11 -2.65 22.01
CA ILE A 4 -14.52 -2.67 22.44
C ILE A 4 -14.72 -3.57 23.68
N LEU A 5 -13.80 -4.48 23.97
CA LEU A 5 -13.90 -5.42 25.09
C LEU A 5 -13.32 -4.87 26.40
N THR A 6 -12.32 -3.99 26.33
CA THR A 6 -11.64 -3.44 27.53
C THR A 6 -11.94 -1.97 27.78
N GLY A 7 -12.50 -1.25 26.79
CA GLY A 7 -12.77 0.19 26.91
C GLY A 7 -11.51 1.06 26.92
N GLU A 8 -10.34 0.47 26.70
CA GLU A 8 -9.06 1.17 26.71
C GLU A 8 -8.69 1.67 25.32
N THR A 9 -8.23 2.91 25.26
CA THR A 9 -7.60 3.47 24.07
C THR A 9 -6.12 3.07 24.08
N HIS A 10 -5.78 2.04 23.30
CA HIS A 10 -4.37 1.78 22.98
C HIS A 10 -3.93 2.79 21.92
N ASP A 11 -3.06 3.71 22.34
CA ASP A 11 -2.27 4.52 21.43
C ASP A 11 -1.19 3.62 20.84
N PRO A 12 -1.28 3.27 19.54
CA PRO A 12 -0.30 2.39 18.93
C PRO A 12 1.08 3.04 18.98
N THR A 13 2.07 2.24 19.34
CA THR A 13 3.48 2.64 19.30
C THR A 13 3.90 2.99 17.87
N PRO A 14 4.97 3.79 17.67
CA PRO A 14 5.48 4.10 16.33
C PRO A 14 5.80 2.85 15.48
N GLU A 15 6.22 1.76 16.12
CA GLU A 15 6.53 0.48 15.48
C GLU A 15 5.25 -0.25 15.01
N GLU A 16 4.19 -0.23 15.81
CA GLU A 16 2.86 -0.73 15.42
C GLU A 16 2.21 0.16 14.35
N LEU A 17 2.52 1.46 14.37
CA LEU A 17 2.12 2.37 13.31
C LEU A 17 2.86 2.05 12.00
N ASP A 18 4.11 1.59 12.00
CA ASP A 18 4.78 1.16 10.76
C ASP A 18 4.16 -0.11 10.16
N ASP A 19 3.64 -1.02 10.99
CA ASP A 19 2.87 -2.20 10.56
C ASP A 19 1.44 -1.88 10.06
N VAL A 20 0.93 -0.68 10.38
CA VAL A 20 -0.42 -0.21 10.01
C VAL A 20 -0.39 0.95 8.99
N ASN A 21 0.72 1.69 8.85
CA ASN A 21 0.90 2.89 8.00
C ASN A 21 1.79 2.68 6.77
N GLY A 22 2.10 1.45 6.38
CA GLY A 22 2.60 1.18 5.03
C GLY A 22 1.51 1.43 3.98
N TYR A 23 0.99 2.66 3.83
CA TYR A 23 -0.03 3.01 2.85
C TYR A 23 0.46 2.58 1.48
N THR A 24 -0.18 1.55 0.95
CA THR A 24 0.12 1.00 -0.36
C THR A 24 -0.85 1.63 -1.33
N VAL A 25 -0.33 2.28 -2.37
CA VAL A 25 -1.15 2.92 -3.40
C VAL A 25 -1.16 2.06 -4.65
N ALA A 26 -2.37 1.76 -5.12
CA ALA A 26 -2.57 1.13 -6.41
C ALA A 26 -2.17 2.11 -7.54
N CYS A 27 -1.30 1.66 -8.41
CA CYS A 27 -0.73 2.38 -9.53
C CYS A 27 -1.05 1.65 -10.84
N ILE A 28 -0.91 2.35 -11.95
CA ILE A 28 -1.10 1.81 -13.29
C ILE A 28 0.27 1.36 -13.81
N ARG A 29 0.36 0.29 -14.62
CA ARG A 29 1.66 -0.09 -15.22
C ARG A 29 2.12 0.98 -16.23
N ALA A 30 3.43 1.18 -16.37
CA ALA A 30 3.97 2.21 -17.26
C ALA A 30 3.65 1.98 -18.75
N ASP A 31 3.37 0.73 -19.15
CA ASP A 31 2.98 0.35 -20.51
C ASP A 31 1.51 0.65 -20.84
N GLN A 32 0.69 1.03 -19.85
CA GLN A 32 -0.71 1.37 -20.05
C GLN A 32 -0.87 2.87 -20.32
N SER A 33 -1.69 3.24 -21.30
CA SER A 33 -1.94 4.65 -21.60
C SER A 33 -2.79 5.30 -20.51
N THR A 34 -2.45 6.53 -20.11
CA THR A 34 -3.31 7.37 -19.27
C THR A 34 -3.54 8.73 -19.92
N ARG A 35 -4.63 9.40 -19.54
CA ARG A 35 -4.93 10.77 -20.01
C ARG A 35 -4.10 11.87 -19.34
N PHE A 36 -3.26 11.49 -18.37
CA PHE A 36 -2.50 12.43 -17.56
C PHE A 36 -1.10 12.58 -18.14
N THR A 37 -0.60 13.81 -18.19
CA THR A 37 0.72 14.12 -18.75
C THR A 37 1.77 14.36 -17.68
N ASP A 38 1.36 14.40 -16.42
CA ASP A 38 2.19 14.74 -15.25
C ASP A 38 2.52 13.50 -14.41
N ASN A 39 2.43 12.28 -14.96
CA ASN A 39 2.70 11.08 -14.15
C ASN A 39 4.16 11.00 -13.74
N HIS A 40 4.37 10.51 -12.52
CA HIS A 40 5.65 10.05 -12.02
C HIS A 40 5.76 8.54 -12.17
N TYR A 41 6.98 8.02 -12.15
CA TYR A 41 7.29 6.61 -12.34
C TYR A 41 7.96 6.01 -11.11
N GLY A 42 7.83 4.69 -10.97
CA GLY A 42 8.47 3.92 -9.93
C GLY A 42 8.24 2.44 -10.14
N THR A 43 8.44 1.65 -9.09
CA THR A 43 8.45 0.19 -9.20
C THR A 43 7.35 -0.44 -8.35
N CYS A 44 6.63 -1.41 -8.91
CA CYS A 44 5.69 -2.23 -8.17
C CYS A 44 6.43 -3.05 -7.10
N LEU A 45 6.03 -2.89 -5.84
CA LEU A 45 6.62 -3.59 -4.68
C LEU A 45 6.49 -5.11 -4.76
N HIS A 46 5.49 -5.62 -5.51
CA HIS A 46 5.17 -7.05 -5.55
C HIS A 46 5.84 -7.77 -6.72
N CYS A 47 5.76 -7.22 -7.93
CA CYS A 47 6.25 -7.89 -9.14
C CYS A 47 7.45 -7.21 -9.81
N GLY A 48 7.90 -6.04 -9.30
CA GLY A 48 9.04 -5.32 -9.87
C GLY A 48 8.76 -4.59 -11.20
N ALA A 49 7.54 -4.68 -11.75
CA ALA A 49 7.18 -3.94 -12.96
C ALA A 49 7.21 -2.43 -12.74
N GLU A 50 7.58 -1.68 -13.79
CA GLU A 50 7.47 -0.22 -13.76
C GLU A 50 6.00 0.21 -13.74
N VAL A 51 5.71 1.19 -12.88
CA VAL A 51 4.38 1.75 -12.68
C VAL A 51 4.42 3.27 -12.81
N GLN A 52 3.29 3.83 -13.22
CA GLN A 52 3.04 5.26 -13.26
C GLN A 52 1.99 5.65 -12.21
N PHE A 53 2.18 6.79 -11.57
CA PHE A 53 1.30 7.31 -10.51
C PHE A 53 1.30 8.84 -10.51
N ARG A 54 0.31 9.44 -9.84
CA ARG A 54 0.16 10.90 -9.83
C ARG A 54 1.17 11.58 -8.89
N PRO A 55 1.62 12.81 -9.18
CA PRO A 55 2.64 13.52 -8.38
C PRO A 55 2.29 13.71 -6.91
N TYR A 56 0.99 13.82 -6.61
CA TYR A 56 0.49 14.05 -5.25
C TYR A 56 0.40 12.76 -4.41
N VAL A 57 0.76 11.59 -4.97
CA VAL A 57 0.85 10.37 -4.18
C VAL A 57 1.98 10.54 -3.14
N PRO A 58 1.73 10.27 -1.84
CA PRO A 58 2.75 10.42 -0.81
C PRO A 58 4.04 9.67 -1.16
N ALA A 59 5.18 10.33 -0.97
CA ALA A 59 6.50 9.76 -1.28
C ALA A 59 6.76 8.47 -0.48
N ALA A 60 6.34 8.45 0.80
CA ALA A 60 6.48 7.29 1.69
C ALA A 60 5.58 6.10 1.32
N ALA A 61 4.55 6.29 0.46
CA ALA A 61 3.65 5.21 0.09
C ALA A 61 4.33 4.18 -0.80
N LYS A 62 4.19 2.89 -0.49
CA LYS A 62 4.67 1.82 -1.35
C LYS A 62 3.78 1.74 -2.60
N LYS A 63 4.38 1.52 -3.77
CA LYS A 63 3.66 1.47 -5.05
C LYS A 63 3.36 0.03 -5.42
N ILE A 64 2.13 -0.27 -5.80
CA ILE A 64 1.74 -1.60 -6.28
C ILE A 64 0.94 -1.46 -7.57
N CYS A 65 1.19 -2.29 -8.57
CA CYS A 65 0.37 -2.27 -9.79
C CYS A 65 -1.03 -2.86 -9.52
N ALA A 66 -2.01 -2.44 -10.33
CA ALA A 66 -3.39 -2.89 -10.21
C ALA A 66 -3.55 -4.41 -10.33
N GLU A 67 -2.69 -5.08 -11.11
CA GLU A 67 -2.71 -6.53 -11.29
C GLU A 67 -2.26 -7.28 -10.03
N CYS A 68 -1.39 -6.67 -9.22
CA CYS A 68 -0.83 -7.31 -8.03
C CYS A 68 -1.59 -6.97 -6.74
N VAL A 69 -2.46 -5.95 -6.75
CA VAL A 69 -3.09 -5.42 -5.52
C VAL A 69 -3.90 -6.48 -4.77
N SER A 70 -4.70 -7.28 -5.47
CA SER A 70 -5.55 -8.31 -4.86
C SER A 70 -4.73 -9.45 -4.24
N THR A 71 -3.70 -9.90 -4.95
CA THR A 71 -2.78 -10.95 -4.46
C THR A 71 -2.04 -10.48 -3.22
N TYR A 72 -1.49 -9.28 -3.25
CA TYR A 72 -0.78 -8.69 -2.13
C TYR A 72 -1.66 -8.53 -0.88
N ILE A 73 -2.91 -8.07 -1.03
CA ILE A 73 -3.87 -8.00 0.08
C ILE A 73 -4.15 -9.40 0.64
N GLY A 74 -4.28 -10.41 -0.23
CA GLY A 74 -4.44 -11.80 0.18
C GLY A 74 -3.25 -12.32 0.99
N ASP A 75 -2.02 -12.03 0.55
CA ASP A 75 -0.80 -12.41 1.25
C ASP A 75 -0.69 -11.74 2.62
N LEU A 76 -1.00 -10.44 2.70
CA LEU A 76 -1.01 -9.71 3.97
C LEU A 76 -2.01 -10.32 4.96
N ARG A 77 -3.21 -10.68 4.49
CA ARG A 77 -4.23 -11.33 5.35
C ARG A 77 -3.77 -12.69 5.84
N ARG A 78 -3.15 -13.51 4.99
CA ARG A 78 -2.61 -14.83 5.38
C ARG A 78 -1.51 -14.74 6.43
N ARG A 79 -0.64 -13.73 6.34
CA ARG A 79 0.42 -13.51 7.35
C ARG A 79 -0.16 -13.15 8.72
N LYS A 80 -1.25 -12.37 8.75
CA LYS A 80 -1.90 -11.96 10.01
C LYS A 80 -2.66 -13.08 10.72
N THR A 81 -3.00 -14.18 10.03
CA THR A 81 -3.72 -15.31 10.64
C THR A 81 -2.82 -16.38 11.26
N VAL A 82 -1.50 -16.27 11.11
CA VAL A 82 -0.53 -17.28 11.58
C VAL A 82 0.25 -16.81 12.83
N ASN A 83 0.07 -15.56 13.26
CA ASN A 83 0.50 -15.04 14.57
C ASN A 83 -0.70 -14.91 15.50
#